data_AF-A0A7X4DKW3-F1
#
_entry.id   AF-A0A7X4DKW3-F1
#
_cell.length_a   1.000
_cell.length_b   1.000
_cell.length_c   1.000
_cell.angle_alpha   90.00
_cell.angle_beta   90.00
_cell.angle_gamma   90.00
#
_symmetry.space_group_name_H-M   'P 1'
#
loop_
_entity.id
_entity.type
_entity.pdbx_description
1 polymer ?
#
loop_
_entity_poly.entity_id
_entity_poly.type
_entity_poly.pdbx_seq_one_letter_code
_entity_poly.pdbx_strand_id
1 'polypeptide(L)'
;MELLFVESMRSDSLVELTLQSGKAYVGWILNASVPEPERKFVEMLPLASGFRAKGNHKLEFTTNYAVVLAAASDFTESTTQSDFRVVLPVTEVRSARPFDFATYFEFQESGTIN
;
A
#
# COMPACT_ATOMS: atom_id res chain seq x y z
N MET A 1 -9.75 -3.55 10.38
CA MET A 1 -8.98 -2.78 9.38
C MET A 1 -8.81 -1.34 9.82
N GLU A 2 -9.85 -0.72 10.38
CA GLU A 2 -9.83 0.66 10.84
C GLU A 2 -8.69 1.03 11.81
N LEU A 3 -8.53 0.28 12.91
CA LEU A 3 -7.48 0.57 13.90
C LEU A 3 -6.08 0.58 13.27
N LEU A 4 -5.81 -0.38 12.39
CA LEU A 4 -4.55 -0.47 11.64
C LEU A 4 -4.30 0.82 10.83
N PHE A 5 -5.31 1.37 10.17
CA PHE A 5 -5.15 2.59 9.36
C PHE A 5 -4.88 3.81 10.24
N VAL A 6 -5.55 3.91 11.39
CA VAL A 6 -5.30 4.98 12.36
C VAL A 6 -3.88 4.88 12.93
N GLU A 7 -3.46 3.68 13.29
CA GLU A 7 -2.10 3.41 13.80
C GLU A 7 -1.04 3.68 12.75
N SER A 8 -1.26 3.26 11.49
CA SER A 8 -0.32 3.48 10.41
C SER A 8 -0.14 4.97 10.10
N MET A 9 -1.23 5.75 10.13
CA MET A 9 -1.16 7.21 9.97
C MET A 9 -0.44 7.90 11.12
N ARG A 10 -0.55 7.39 12.35
CA ARG A 10 0.14 7.97 13.52
C ARG A 10 1.63 7.65 13.57
N SER A 11 2.03 6.53 12.95
CA SER A 11 3.39 5.99 13.00
C SER A 11 4.15 6.13 11.68
N ASP A 12 3.54 6.77 10.67
CA ASP A 12 4.05 6.86 9.29
C ASP A 12 4.48 5.50 8.70
N SER A 13 3.82 4.42 9.13
CA SER A 13 4.15 3.06 8.70
C SER A 13 3.41 2.67 7.42
N LEU A 14 4.06 1.83 6.61
CA LEU A 14 3.49 1.36 5.36
C LEU A 14 2.45 0.27 5.61
N VAL A 15 1.45 0.26 4.74
CA VAL A 15 0.41 -0.76 4.71
C VAL A 15 0.41 -1.43 3.35
N GLU A 16 0.31 -2.76 3.34
CA GLU A 16 -0.05 -3.52 2.15
C GLU A 16 -1.56 -3.75 2.12
N LEU A 17 -2.20 -3.31 1.04
CA LEU A 17 -3.59 -3.63 0.70
C LEU A 17 -3.60 -4.65 -0.43
N THR A 18 -4.29 -5.77 -0.24
CA THR A 18 -4.60 -6.71 -1.31
C THR A 18 -6.07 -6.56 -1.70
N LEU A 19 -6.34 -6.39 -2.98
CA LEU A 19 -7.68 -6.30 -3.54
C LEU A 19 -8.24 -7.69 -3.88
N GLN A 20 -9.56 -7.78 -4.06
CA GLN A 20 -10.23 -9.00 -4.51
C GLN A 20 -9.67 -9.51 -5.86
N SER A 21 -9.25 -8.60 -6.75
CA SER A 21 -8.62 -8.90 -8.03
C SER A 21 -7.23 -9.55 -7.93
N GLY A 22 -6.64 -9.60 -6.73
CA GLY A 22 -5.26 -10.04 -6.51
C GLY A 22 -4.21 -8.95 -6.76
N LYS A 23 -4.62 -7.75 -7.22
CA LYS A 23 -3.78 -6.55 -7.20
C LYS A 23 -3.42 -6.23 -5.75
N ALA A 24 -2.18 -5.84 -5.51
CA ALA A 24 -1.74 -5.35 -4.20
C ALA A 24 -1.05 -3.99 -4.33
N TYR A 25 -1.25 -3.14 -3.34
CA TYR A 25 -0.60 -1.86 -3.18
C TYR A 25 0.14 -1.83 -1.85
N VAL A 26 1.32 -1.22 -1.83
CA VAL A 26 2.07 -0.91 -0.61
C VAL A 26 2.27 0.60 -0.58
N GLY A 27 1.89 1.25 0.53
CA GLY A 27 1.98 2.69 0.65
C GLY A 27 1.46 3.23 1.98
N TRP A 28 1.42 4.55 2.10
CA TRP A 28 0.88 5.23 3.27
C TRP A 28 -0.62 5.44 3.13
N ILE A 29 -1.36 5.19 4.21
CA ILE A 29 -2.78 5.52 4.28
C ILE A 29 -2.93 7.03 4.49
N LEU A 30 -3.77 7.68 3.69
CA LEU A 30 -4.00 9.12 3.75
C LEU A 30 -5.28 9.50 4.51
N ASN A 31 -6.20 8.54 4.71
CA ASN A 31 -7.44 8.78 5.43
C ASN A 31 -7.81 7.64 6.39
N ALA A 32 -8.13 8.03 7.63
CA ALA A 32 -8.69 7.13 8.63
C ALA A 32 -9.73 7.84 9.52
N SER A 33 -10.18 9.04 9.13
CA SER A 33 -11.01 9.93 9.95
C SER A 33 -12.48 9.52 10.05
N VAL A 34 -12.99 8.75 9.09
CA VAL A 34 -14.37 8.21 9.12
C VAL A 34 -14.31 6.74 9.53
N PRO A 35 -14.95 6.31 10.62
CA PRO A 35 -14.96 4.91 11.05
C PRO A 35 -15.82 4.01 10.14
N GLU A 36 -15.66 2.69 10.24
CA GLU A 36 -16.65 1.76 9.69
C GLU A 36 -17.94 1.79 10.53
N PRO A 37 -19.14 1.64 9.92
CA PRO A 37 -19.41 1.25 8.53
C PRO A 37 -19.51 2.41 7.53
N GLU A 38 -19.29 3.66 7.97
CA GLU A 38 -19.51 4.86 7.15
C GLU A 38 -18.40 5.07 6.11
N ARG A 39 -17.21 4.52 6.36
CA ARG A 39 -16.08 4.53 5.43
C ARG A 39 -16.38 3.71 4.17
N LYS A 40 -16.50 4.39 3.03
CA LYS A 40 -16.74 3.75 1.73
C LYS A 40 -15.47 3.46 0.95
N PHE A 41 -14.38 4.17 1.24
CA PHE A 41 -13.12 4.07 0.50
C PHE A 41 -11.92 4.29 1.42
N VAL A 42 -10.77 3.82 0.98
CA VAL A 42 -9.45 4.13 1.54
C VAL A 42 -8.64 4.88 0.48
N GLU A 43 -7.96 5.92 0.93
CA GLU A 43 -6.98 6.67 0.14
C GLU A 43 -5.58 6.25 0.57
N MET A 44 -4.73 5.95 -0.41
CA MET A 44 -3.34 5.57 -0.18
C MET A 44 -2.43 6.36 -1.12
N LEU A 45 -1.28 6.79 -0.62
CA LEU A 45 -0.14 7.18 -1.44
C LEU A 45 0.73 5.94 -1.68
N PRO A 46 0.66 5.30 -2.87
CA PRO A 46 1.39 4.07 -3.13
C PRO A 46 2.88 4.34 -3.34
N LEU A 47 3.72 3.44 -2.84
CA LEU A 47 5.14 3.33 -3.16
C LEU A 47 5.40 2.20 -4.15
N ALA A 48 4.63 1.12 -4.06
CA ALA A 48 4.72 0.00 -4.98
C ALA A 48 3.34 -0.62 -5.24
N SER A 49 3.16 -1.22 -6.41
CA SER A 49 2.03 -2.11 -6.67
C SER A 49 2.44 -3.35 -7.45
N GLY A 50 1.61 -4.38 -7.33
CA GLY A 50 1.92 -5.70 -7.83
C GLY A 50 0.69 -6.58 -7.91
N PHE A 51 0.93 -7.86 -8.16
CA PHE A 51 -0.10 -8.88 -8.14
C PHE A 51 0.39 -10.07 -7.33
N ARG A 52 -0.55 -10.81 -6.74
CA ARG A 52 -0.23 -12.10 -6.12
C ARG A 52 -0.15 -13.18 -7.20
N ALA A 53 1.01 -13.81 -7.32
CA ALA A 53 1.27 -14.86 -8.29
C ALA A 53 0.31 -16.04 -8.14
N LYS A 54 -0.12 -16.59 -9.29
CA LYS A 54 -0.98 -17.78 -9.32
C LYS A 54 -0.16 -19.00 -8.87
N GLY A 55 -0.64 -19.70 -7.85
CA GLY A 55 -0.06 -20.96 -7.37
C GLY A 55 0.63 -20.88 -6.01
N ASN A 56 1.33 -19.78 -5.71
CA ASN A 56 2.01 -19.60 -4.41
C ASN A 56 1.59 -18.33 -3.66
N HIS A 57 0.72 -17.50 -4.25
CA HIS A 57 0.20 -16.26 -3.68
C HIS A 57 1.28 -15.23 -3.26
N LYS A 58 2.52 -15.38 -3.76
CA LYS A 58 3.61 -14.43 -3.52
C LYS A 58 3.30 -13.10 -4.17
N LEU A 59 3.61 -12.01 -3.48
CA LEU A 59 3.47 -10.67 -4.03
C LEU A 59 4.62 -10.40 -5.02
N GLU A 60 4.27 -10.13 -6.27
CA GLU A 60 5.22 -9.71 -7.30
C GLU A 60 5.00 -8.23 -7.61
N PHE A 61 5.97 -7.39 -7.25
CA PHE A 61 5.94 -5.97 -7.56
C PHE A 61 6.17 -5.75 -9.06
N THR A 62 5.27 -4.98 -9.68
CA THR A 62 5.30 -4.66 -11.12
C THR A 62 5.39 -3.17 -11.38
N THR A 63 5.15 -2.34 -10.37
CA THR A 63 5.18 -0.89 -10.48
C THR A 63 5.85 -0.30 -9.26
N ASN A 64 6.86 0.53 -9.49
CA ASN A 64 7.59 1.27 -8.46
C ASN A 64 7.25 2.76 -8.58
N TYR A 65 6.38 3.26 -7.70
CA TYR A 65 5.97 4.66 -7.66
C TYR A 65 7.00 5.53 -6.94
N ALA A 66 7.83 4.95 -6.07
CA ALA A 66 8.83 5.69 -5.31
C ALA A 66 9.82 6.43 -6.21
N VAL A 67 10.18 5.86 -7.37
CA VAL A 67 11.04 6.52 -8.38
C VAL A 67 10.38 7.80 -8.90
N VAL A 68 9.08 7.74 -9.18
CA VAL A 68 8.33 8.89 -9.70
C VAL A 68 8.14 9.93 -8.62
N LEU A 69 7.84 9.53 -7.37
CA LEU A 69 7.70 10.45 -6.25
C LEU A 69 9.01 11.16 -5.89
N ALA A 70 10.15 10.48 -5.97
CA ALA A 70 11.47 11.08 -5.79
C ALA A 70 11.82 12.06 -6.93
N ALA A 71 11.39 11.79 -8.16
CA ALA A 71 11.54 12.73 -9.26
C ALA A 71 10.55 13.92 -9.12
N ALA A 72 9.34 13.68 -8.59
CA ALA A 72 8.30 14.70 -8.38
C ALA A 72 8.75 15.81 -7.43
N SER A 73 9.61 15.52 -6.43
CA SER A 73 10.21 16.57 -5.59
C SER A 73 11.14 17.52 -6.35
N ASP A 74 11.63 17.14 -7.53
CA ASP A 74 12.45 17.99 -8.41
C ASP A 74 11.62 18.73 -9.47
N PHE A 75 10.34 18.36 -9.66
CA PHE A 75 9.45 19.02 -10.62
C PHE A 75 8.77 20.25 -9.99
N THR A 76 8.96 21.40 -10.63
CA THR A 76 8.38 22.68 -10.22
C THR A 76 6.84 22.69 -10.36
N GLU A 77 6.17 22.92 -9.23
CA GLU A 77 4.85 23.56 -9.02
C GLU A 77 3.53 22.96 -9.58
N SER A 78 3.47 21.78 -10.23
CA SER A 78 2.14 21.24 -10.61
C SER A 78 1.91 19.74 -10.45
N THR A 79 2.91 18.97 -10.04
CA THR A 79 2.71 17.55 -9.69
C THR A 79 2.72 17.43 -8.18
N THR A 80 1.55 17.51 -7.56
CA THR A 80 1.43 17.34 -6.11
C THR A 80 1.43 15.84 -5.79
N GLN A 81 1.95 15.43 -4.63
CA GLN A 81 1.82 14.03 -4.16
C GLN A 81 0.37 13.50 -4.25
N SER A 82 -0.62 14.39 -4.18
CA SER A 82 -2.04 14.13 -4.41
C SER A 82 -2.37 13.51 -5.77
N ASP A 83 -1.55 13.70 -6.80
CA ASP A 83 -1.77 13.19 -8.16
C ASP A 83 -1.49 11.68 -8.26
N PHE A 84 -0.75 11.13 -7.30
CA PHE A 84 -0.38 9.71 -7.28
C PHE A 84 -1.20 8.88 -6.30
N ARG A 85 -2.16 9.49 -5.61
CA ARG A 85 -3.02 8.75 -4.67
C ARG A 85 -3.90 7.75 -5.40
N VAL A 86 -4.14 6.62 -4.77
CA VAL A 86 -5.15 5.65 -5.19
C VAL A 86 -6.33 5.71 -4.23
N VAL A 87 -7.54 5.67 -4.79
CA VAL A 87 -8.79 5.61 -4.04
C VAL A 87 -9.41 4.24 -4.28
N LEU A 88 -9.56 3.47 -3.22
CA LEU A 88 -9.98 2.07 -3.28
C LEU A 88 -11.28 1.89 -2.49
N PRO A 89 -12.36 1.35 -3.08
CA PRO A 89 -13.55 1.00 -2.32
C PRO A 89 -13.19 0.01 -1.22
N VAL A 90 -13.68 0.22 0.01
CA VAL A 90 -13.41 -0.71 1.12
C VAL A 90 -13.91 -2.11 0.80
N THR A 91 -15.02 -2.22 0.07
CA THR A 91 -15.59 -3.49 -0.38
C THR A 91 -14.65 -4.29 -1.31
N GLU A 92 -13.73 -3.63 -2.01
CA GLU A 92 -12.74 -4.29 -2.88
C GLU A 92 -11.47 -4.72 -2.13
N VAL A 93 -11.25 -4.22 -0.90
CA VAL A 93 -10.07 -4.56 -0.10
C VAL A 93 -10.30 -5.89 0.58
N ARG A 94 -9.57 -6.91 0.11
CA ARG A 94 -9.63 -8.27 0.67
C ARG A 94 -8.86 -8.37 1.99
N SER A 95 -7.72 -7.68 2.10
CA SER A 95 -6.92 -7.68 3.32
C SER A 95 -6.03 -6.44 3.41
N ALA A 96 -5.71 -6.05 4.64
CA ALA A 96 -4.74 -5.01 4.95
C ALA A 96 -3.75 -5.51 6.02
N ARG A 97 -2.47 -5.17 5.90
CA ARG A 97 -1.44 -5.50 6.90
C ARG A 97 -0.35 -4.44 6.96
N PRO A 98 0.32 -4.24 8.12
CA PRO A 98 1.57 -3.50 8.15
C PRO A 98 2.57 -4.08 7.16
N PHE A 99 3.43 -3.24 6.61
CA PHE A 99 4.44 -3.64 5.65
C PHE A 99 5.77 -2.96 5.92
N ASP A 100 6.85 -3.70 5.74
CA ASP A 100 8.22 -3.19 5.75
C ASP A 100 8.99 -3.84 4.59
N PHE A 101 9.61 -3.01 3.74
CA PHE A 101 10.30 -3.51 2.55
C PHE A 101 11.52 -4.36 2.92
N ALA A 102 12.32 -3.92 3.90
CA ALA A 102 13.54 -4.62 4.29
C ALA A 102 13.20 -6.03 4.79
N THR A 103 12.27 -6.13 5.73
CA THR A 103 11.77 -7.39 6.28
C THR A 103 11.15 -8.28 5.20
N TYR A 104 10.36 -7.69 4.29
CA TYR A 104 9.74 -8.46 3.21
C TYR A 104 10.78 -9.12 2.28
N PHE A 105 11.80 -8.36 1.85
CA PHE A 105 12.85 -8.88 0.98
C PHE A 105 13.73 -9.89 1.72
N GLU A 106 14.07 -9.64 2.98
CA GLU A 106 14.80 -10.60 3.82
C GLU A 106 14.07 -11.95 3.92
N PHE A 107 12.74 -11.93 4.09
CA PHE A 107 11.94 -13.16 4.09
C PHE A 107 11.86 -13.85 2.73
N GLN A 108 11.91 -13.10 1.63
CA GLN A 108 11.96 -13.71 0.30
C GLN A 108 13.30 -14.40 0.02
N GLU A 109 14.40 -13.85 0.55
CA GLU A 109 15.74 -14.42 0.39
C GLU A 109 16.00 -15.59 1.37
N SER A 110 15.55 -15.47 2.62
CA SER A 110 15.86 -16.44 3.68
C SER A 110 15.00 -17.71 3.63
N GLY A 111 13.84 -17.66 2.97
CA GLY A 111 13.08 -18.81 2.48
C GLY A 111 12.60 -19.89 3.47
N THR A 112 13.03 -19.88 4.75
CA THR A 112 12.81 -21.02 5.66
C THR A 112 12.77 -20.53 7.10
N ILE A 113 11.68 -20.83 7.79
CA ILE A 113 11.69 -20.93 9.26
C ILE A 113 12.21 -22.34 9.53
N ASN A 114 13.37 -22.47 10.20
CA ASN A 114 13.82 -23.76 10.73
C ASN A 114 12.85 -24.28 11.79
#